data_AF-A0A538ETL0-F1
#
_entry.id   AF-A0A538ETL0-F1
#
_cell.length_a   1.000
_cell.length_b   1.000
_cell.length_c   1.000
_cell.angle_alpha   90.00
_cell.angle_beta   90.00
_cell.angle_gamma   90.00
#
_symmetry.space_group_name_H-M   'P 1'
#
loop_
_entity.id
_entity.type
_entity.pdbx_description
1 polymer ?
#
loop_
_entity_poly.entity_id
_entity_poly.type
_entity_poly.pdbx_seq_one_letter_code
_entity_poly.pdbx_strand_id
1 'polypeptide(L)'
;MRRPLTPARLLAGTALLSLVALLGPAAGATATAKAAPRPAPAQTPIAPRALVLYDTTGPWGPLGGTYVTELVKLTGHLGAWVAHPVTGYVPGEVNRYAGVVYLGSTYDEPIPPAFLDDVLSTRVPVLWAGDNIWQLAARTAGFAHRYGYTWKRLDFAPVAHVVYRGTALTRDPANPAGIMDELVTDPAKATVLGAAVRPDGSTFPWAVRSGNLTYVGEVPLSYRSPTDRSLAFADLIFDVLAPDRAARHAALLSQHDVGQDADPARLRAVVSELYPVPPPARPRR
;
A
#
# COMPACT_ATOMS: atom_id res chain seq x y z
N MET A 1 -58.41 11.03 40.08
CA MET A 1 -58.15 12.44 39.73
C MET A 1 -57.84 12.56 38.24
N ARG A 2 -58.23 13.66 37.62
CA ARG A 2 -58.54 13.87 36.20
C ARG A 2 -57.30 13.99 35.28
N ARG A 3 -57.30 13.22 34.17
CA ARG A 3 -57.26 13.55 32.72
C ARG A 3 -56.37 14.72 32.15
N PRO A 4 -56.07 14.72 30.84
CA PRO A 4 -54.75 14.99 30.22
C PRO A 4 -54.73 16.25 29.30
N LEU A 5 -53.66 16.47 28.52
CA LEU A 5 -53.62 16.80 27.06
C LEU A 5 -52.32 17.53 26.62
N THR A 6 -51.78 17.10 25.46
CA THR A 6 -50.81 17.73 24.53
C THR A 6 -51.44 18.92 23.77
N PRO A 7 -50.83 19.52 22.72
CA PRO A 7 -49.48 20.04 22.43
C PRO A 7 -49.51 21.53 21.97
N ALA A 8 -48.37 22.19 21.71
CA ALA A 8 -48.36 23.41 20.87
C ALA A 8 -47.02 23.61 20.12
N ARG A 9 -47.11 23.71 18.79
CA ARG A 9 -46.11 24.26 17.85
C ARG A 9 -46.31 25.78 17.74
N LEU A 10 -45.24 26.56 17.57
CA LEU A 10 -45.18 27.83 16.80
C LEU A 10 -43.68 28.22 16.71
N LEU A 11 -43.04 28.14 15.55
CA LEU A 11 -42.96 29.11 14.44
C LEU A 11 -41.86 30.17 14.59
N ALA A 12 -40.94 30.10 13.62
CA ALA A 12 -40.06 31.09 13.02
C ALA A 12 -40.07 32.56 13.51
N GLY A 13 -38.87 33.13 13.61
CA GLY A 13 -38.64 34.58 13.66
C GLY A 13 -37.21 34.94 13.29
N THR A 14 -36.98 35.18 12.00
CA THR A 14 -35.81 35.88 11.44
C THR A 14 -35.68 37.28 12.03
N ALA A 15 -34.52 37.61 12.60
CA ALA A 15 -34.18 38.99 12.98
C ALA A 15 -33.06 39.51 12.07
N LEU A 16 -33.46 40.39 11.15
CA LEU A 16 -32.58 41.33 10.44
C LEU A 16 -32.03 42.33 11.47
N LEU A 17 -30.71 42.49 11.56
CA LEU A 17 -30.09 43.65 12.19
C LEU A 17 -29.46 44.52 11.11
N SER A 18 -30.13 45.64 10.83
CA SER A 18 -29.58 46.80 10.15
C SER A 18 -29.41 47.89 11.20
N LEU A 19 -28.20 48.43 11.43
CA LEU A 19 -28.07 49.84 11.79
C LEU A 19 -26.65 50.43 11.63
N VAL A 20 -26.62 51.41 10.71
CA VAL A 20 -25.93 52.72 10.74
C VAL A 20 -24.40 52.78 10.75
N ALA A 21 -23.90 53.25 9.61
CA ALA A 21 -22.58 53.84 9.46
C ALA A 21 -22.59 55.30 9.94
N LEU A 22 -21.69 55.65 10.86
CA LEU A 22 -21.24 57.04 11.05
C LEU A 22 -20.06 57.30 10.10
N LEU A 23 -20.23 58.24 9.17
CA LEU A 23 -19.15 58.78 8.35
C LEU A 23 -18.34 59.79 9.17
N GLY A 24 -17.09 59.45 9.47
CA GLY A 24 -16.03 60.39 9.83
C GLY A 24 -15.08 60.61 8.65
N PRO A 25 -14.53 61.82 8.43
CA PRO A 25 -13.71 62.13 7.26
C PRO A 25 -12.36 61.40 7.31
N ALA A 26 -11.99 60.87 6.14
CA ALA A 26 -10.82 60.05 5.90
C ALA A 26 -9.51 60.86 6.00
N ALA A 27 -8.63 60.45 6.91
CA ALA A 27 -7.20 60.74 6.82
C ALA A 27 -6.53 59.54 6.12
N GLY A 28 -5.96 59.80 4.94
CA GLY A 28 -5.37 58.78 4.08
C GLY A 28 -4.16 58.10 4.72
N ALA A 29 -4.35 56.85 5.12
CA ALA A 29 -3.27 55.89 5.27
C ALA A 29 -3.36 54.92 4.09
N THR A 30 -2.45 55.04 3.12
CA THR A 30 -2.24 54.02 2.09
C THR A 30 -1.66 52.77 2.75
N ALA A 31 -2.54 51.92 3.28
CA ALA A 31 -2.20 50.55 3.62
C ALA A 31 -2.04 49.79 2.30
N THR A 32 -0.81 49.38 1.97
CA THR A 32 -0.57 48.38 0.94
C THR A 32 -1.27 47.09 1.36
N ALA A 33 -2.41 46.80 0.75
CA ALA A 33 -3.16 45.57 0.98
C ALA A 33 -2.26 44.38 0.59
N LYS A 34 -1.78 43.65 1.60
CA LYS A 34 -1.13 42.35 1.41
C LYS A 34 -2.16 41.44 0.77
N ALA A 35 -1.92 41.04 -0.49
CA ALA A 35 -2.80 40.16 -1.23
C ALA A 35 -3.18 38.95 -0.37
N ALA A 36 -4.48 38.73 -0.17
CA ALA A 36 -4.97 37.55 0.52
C ALA A 36 -4.45 36.29 -0.21
N PRO A 37 -4.02 35.24 0.51
CA PRO A 37 -3.61 34.00 -0.14
C PRO A 37 -4.77 33.49 -0.98
N ARG A 38 -4.53 33.29 -2.28
CA ARG A 38 -5.49 32.66 -3.18
C ARG A 38 -5.84 31.30 -2.58
N PRO A 39 -7.12 30.96 -2.36
CA PRO A 39 -7.48 29.62 -1.90
C PRO A 39 -6.90 28.62 -2.90
N ALA A 40 -6.14 27.65 -2.39
CA ALA A 40 -5.65 26.55 -3.20
C ALA A 40 -6.85 25.92 -3.91
N PRO A 41 -6.74 25.58 -5.22
CA PRO A 41 -7.83 24.89 -5.90
C PRO A 41 -8.19 23.66 -5.07
N ALA A 42 -9.48 23.49 -4.78
CA ALA A 42 -9.98 22.29 -4.12
C ALA A 42 -9.49 21.09 -4.94
N GLN A 43 -8.62 20.29 -4.34
CA GLN A 43 -8.18 19.04 -4.96
C GLN A 43 -9.43 18.18 -5.04
N THR A 44 -9.92 17.91 -6.25
CA THR A 44 -10.95 16.89 -6.47
C THR A 44 -10.53 15.64 -5.72
N PRO A 45 -11.37 15.02 -4.88
CA PRO A 45 -11.01 13.79 -4.19
C PRO A 45 -10.49 12.80 -5.22
N ILE A 46 -9.20 12.49 -5.16
CA ILE A 46 -8.63 11.45 -6.01
C ILE A 46 -9.30 10.17 -5.53
N ALA A 47 -10.13 9.56 -6.39
CA ALA A 47 -10.72 8.26 -6.07
C ALA A 47 -9.61 7.33 -5.55
N PRO A 48 -9.84 6.61 -4.43
CA PRO A 48 -8.80 5.77 -3.85
C PRO A 48 -8.31 4.80 -4.92
N ARG A 49 -7.00 4.82 -5.16
CA ARG A 49 -6.39 4.01 -6.21
C ARG A 49 -6.30 2.55 -5.80
N ALA A 50 -6.26 2.28 -4.50
CA ALA A 50 -5.94 0.98 -3.96
C ALA A 50 -6.86 0.59 -2.80
N LEU A 51 -7.25 -0.68 -2.78
CA LEU A 51 -7.86 -1.35 -1.63
C LEU A 51 -6.83 -2.27 -0.97
N VAL A 52 -6.71 -2.21 0.35
CA VAL A 52 -5.88 -3.12 1.14
C VAL A 52 -6.76 -3.92 2.09
N LEU A 53 -6.76 -5.23 1.92
CA LEU A 53 -7.47 -6.17 2.77
C LEU A 53 -6.47 -6.91 3.63
N TYR A 54 -6.80 -7.13 4.90
CA TYR A 54 -5.90 -7.79 5.85
C TYR A 54 -6.66 -8.71 6.80
N ASP A 55 -5.96 -9.71 7.31
CA ASP A 55 -6.51 -10.66 8.26
C ASP A 55 -6.63 -10.06 9.66
N THR A 56 -7.59 -10.54 10.43
CA THR A 56 -7.82 -10.07 11.81
C THR A 56 -8.05 -11.18 12.81
N THR A 57 -8.17 -12.43 12.37
CA THR A 57 -8.40 -13.56 13.26
C THR A 57 -7.10 -14.14 13.80
N GLY A 58 -7.25 -14.99 14.82
CA GLY A 58 -6.15 -15.77 15.38
C GLY A 58 -5.10 -14.94 16.14
N PRO A 59 -4.02 -15.60 16.59
CA PRO A 59 -2.96 -14.95 17.35
C PRO A 59 -2.18 -13.90 16.53
N TRP A 60 -2.29 -13.95 15.19
CA TRP A 60 -1.61 -13.05 14.26
C TRP A 60 -2.48 -11.89 13.79
N GLY A 61 -3.76 -11.83 14.16
CA GLY A 61 -4.68 -10.73 13.79
C GLY A 61 -4.16 -9.31 14.07
N PRO A 62 -3.46 -9.04 15.19
CA PRO A 62 -2.83 -7.73 15.42
C PRO A 62 -1.76 -7.34 14.39
N LEU A 63 -1.16 -8.31 13.68
CA LEU A 63 -0.18 -8.04 12.62
C LEU A 63 -0.84 -7.41 11.39
N GLY A 64 -2.09 -7.74 11.08
CA GLY A 64 -2.77 -7.21 9.89
C GLY A 64 -2.77 -5.67 9.85
N GLY A 65 -3.18 -5.02 10.94
CA GLY A 65 -3.14 -3.55 11.05
C GLY A 65 -1.72 -2.97 11.04
N THR A 66 -0.75 -3.69 11.61
CA THR A 66 0.67 -3.31 11.58
C THR A 66 1.22 -3.35 10.15
N TYR A 67 0.94 -4.42 9.41
CA TYR A 67 1.36 -4.59 8.03
C TYR A 67 0.73 -3.56 7.10
N VAL A 68 -0.54 -3.19 7.31
CA VAL A 68 -1.15 -2.06 6.59
C VAL A 68 -0.38 -0.77 6.86
N THR A 69 -0.01 -0.50 8.11
CA THR A 69 0.76 0.70 8.47
C THR A 69 2.13 0.72 7.78
N GLU A 70 2.82 -0.42 7.75
CA GLU A 70 4.11 -0.56 7.06
C GLU A 70 3.97 -0.44 5.54
N LEU A 71 2.92 -1.03 4.97
CA LEU A 71 2.59 -0.91 3.56
C LEU A 71 2.38 0.55 3.18
N VAL A 72 1.54 1.28 3.94
CA VAL A 72 1.27 2.70 3.71
C VAL A 72 2.54 3.55 3.81
N LYS A 73 3.49 3.22 4.69
CA LYS A 73 4.80 3.90 4.73
C LYS A 73 5.60 3.67 3.45
N LEU A 74 5.57 2.45 2.89
CA LEU A 74 6.26 2.11 1.65
C LEU A 74 5.59 2.75 0.43
N THR A 75 4.26 2.83 0.42
CA THR A 75 3.47 3.08 -0.79
C THR A 75 2.62 4.35 -0.76
N GLY A 76 2.67 5.13 0.33
CA GLY A 76 1.83 6.32 0.53
C GLY A 76 2.00 7.39 -0.56
N HIS A 77 3.12 7.38 -1.27
CA HIS A 77 3.39 8.26 -2.42
C HIS A 77 2.69 7.82 -3.73
N LEU A 78 2.02 6.67 -3.74
CA LEU A 78 1.35 6.10 -4.92
C LEU A 78 -0.13 6.51 -5.05
N GLY A 79 -0.72 7.16 -4.04
CA GLY A 79 -2.08 7.68 -4.11
C GLY A 79 -2.84 7.53 -2.80
N ALA A 80 -4.17 7.70 -2.88
CA ALA A 80 -5.09 7.45 -1.77
C ALA A 80 -5.45 5.95 -1.69
N TRP A 81 -5.65 5.46 -0.46
CA TRP A 81 -5.89 4.05 -0.16
C TRP A 81 -7.07 3.91 0.79
N VAL A 82 -7.76 2.79 0.69
CA VAL A 82 -8.71 2.32 1.70
C VAL A 82 -8.19 0.99 2.23
N ALA A 83 -8.20 0.82 3.55
CA ALA A 83 -7.82 -0.43 4.18
C ALA A 83 -8.86 -0.85 5.22
N HIS A 84 -9.24 -2.13 5.21
CA HIS A 84 -10.10 -2.71 6.24
C HIS A 84 -9.91 -4.23 6.31
N PRO A 85 -10.40 -4.90 7.37
CA PRO A 85 -10.33 -6.35 7.48
C PRO A 85 -10.97 -7.04 6.28
N VAL A 86 -10.38 -8.14 5.80
CA VAL A 86 -10.91 -8.90 4.66
C VAL A 86 -12.32 -9.43 4.92
N THR A 87 -12.64 -9.73 6.17
CA THR A 87 -13.97 -10.17 6.62
C THR A 87 -15.07 -9.12 6.41
N GLY A 88 -14.69 -7.84 6.27
CA GLY A 88 -15.60 -6.74 5.95
C GLY A 88 -15.85 -6.53 4.46
N TYR A 89 -15.20 -7.31 3.58
CA TYR A 89 -15.33 -7.15 2.13
C TYR A 89 -16.76 -7.35 1.64
N VAL A 90 -17.22 -6.48 0.76
CA VAL A 90 -18.56 -6.56 0.16
C VAL A 90 -18.52 -6.87 -1.34
N PRO A 91 -19.52 -7.57 -1.90
CA PRO A 91 -19.54 -7.90 -3.33
C PRO A 91 -19.35 -6.68 -4.24
N GLY A 92 -18.47 -6.80 -5.22
CA GLY A 92 -18.15 -5.79 -6.21
C GLY A 92 -17.25 -4.65 -5.70
N GLU A 93 -16.77 -4.70 -4.46
CA GLU A 93 -15.94 -3.64 -3.88
C GLU A 93 -14.64 -3.43 -4.66
N VAL A 94 -14.00 -4.50 -5.15
CA VAL A 94 -12.81 -4.44 -6.01
C VAL A 94 -12.96 -3.48 -7.20
N ASN A 95 -14.17 -3.33 -7.75
CA ASN A 95 -14.42 -2.53 -8.95
C ASN A 95 -14.37 -1.02 -8.68
N ARG A 96 -14.26 -0.60 -7.41
CA ARG A 96 -14.13 0.80 -7.02
C ARG A 96 -12.68 1.29 -6.99
N TYR A 97 -11.72 0.38 -7.19
CA TYR A 97 -10.29 0.64 -7.04
C TYR A 97 -9.54 0.28 -8.32
N ALA A 98 -8.35 0.88 -8.50
CA ALA A 98 -7.46 0.56 -9.61
C ALA A 98 -6.63 -0.71 -9.36
N GLY A 99 -6.49 -1.13 -8.11
CA GLY A 99 -5.84 -2.38 -7.72
C GLY A 99 -6.17 -2.78 -6.29
N VAL A 100 -5.95 -4.05 -5.96
CA VAL A 100 -6.20 -4.62 -4.63
C VAL A 100 -4.93 -5.29 -4.11
N VAL A 101 -4.65 -5.11 -2.83
CA VAL A 101 -3.63 -5.85 -2.10
C VAL A 101 -4.31 -6.61 -0.96
N TYR A 102 -4.13 -7.91 -0.90
CA TYR A 102 -4.56 -8.74 0.22
C TYR A 102 -3.33 -9.26 0.98
N LEU A 103 -3.34 -9.05 2.30
CA LEU A 103 -2.29 -9.44 3.24
C LEU A 103 -2.78 -10.60 4.12
N GLY A 104 -2.51 -11.82 3.68
CA GLY A 104 -2.83 -13.06 4.38
C GLY A 104 -1.81 -13.37 5.47
N SER A 105 -1.95 -12.75 6.64
CA SER A 105 -1.07 -12.96 7.80
C SER A 105 -1.53 -14.08 8.73
N THR A 106 -2.76 -14.57 8.57
CA THR A 106 -3.36 -15.61 9.41
C THR A 106 -3.76 -16.79 8.54
N TYR A 107 -3.16 -17.95 8.81
CA TYR A 107 -3.56 -19.22 8.23
C TYR A 107 -5.04 -19.52 8.55
N ASP A 108 -5.82 -19.81 7.51
CA ASP A 108 -7.27 -20.07 7.54
C ASP A 108 -8.11 -18.88 8.02
N GLU A 109 -7.70 -17.65 7.71
CA GLU A 109 -8.61 -16.49 7.83
C GLU A 109 -9.88 -16.80 7.01
N PRO A 110 -11.09 -16.60 7.56
CA PRO A 110 -12.34 -16.88 6.84
C PRO A 110 -12.55 -15.84 5.73
N ILE A 111 -12.06 -16.14 4.53
CA ILE A 111 -12.16 -15.23 3.40
C ILE A 111 -13.61 -15.20 2.89
N PRO A 112 -14.26 -14.02 2.79
CA PRO A 112 -15.61 -13.95 2.28
C PRO A 112 -15.71 -14.55 0.86
N PRO A 113 -16.70 -15.42 0.59
CA PRO A 113 -16.91 -15.97 -0.75
C PRO A 113 -17.04 -14.89 -1.82
N ALA A 114 -17.62 -13.73 -1.47
CA ALA A 114 -17.71 -12.56 -2.33
C ALA A 114 -16.34 -12.05 -2.81
N PHE A 115 -15.33 -12.02 -1.93
CA PHE A 115 -13.99 -11.61 -2.32
C PHE A 115 -13.35 -12.64 -3.26
N LEU A 116 -13.48 -13.93 -2.96
CA LEU A 116 -12.96 -15.01 -3.80
C LEU A 116 -13.60 -14.98 -5.20
N ASP A 117 -14.92 -14.82 -5.29
CA ASP A 117 -15.66 -14.73 -6.56
C ASP A 117 -15.25 -13.50 -7.38
N ASP A 118 -15.06 -12.36 -6.72
CA ASP A 118 -14.62 -11.13 -7.35
C ASP A 118 -13.18 -11.25 -7.88
N VAL A 119 -12.24 -11.82 -7.12
CA VAL A 119 -10.86 -12.07 -7.59
C VAL A 119 -10.86 -12.97 -8.83
N LEU A 120 -11.73 -13.98 -8.86
CA LEU A 120 -11.88 -14.87 -10.01
C LEU A 120 -12.62 -14.25 -11.20
N SER A 121 -13.29 -13.11 -11.07
CA SER A 121 -14.07 -12.54 -12.19
C SER A 121 -13.56 -11.18 -12.67
N THR A 122 -12.81 -10.48 -11.82
CA THR A 122 -12.35 -9.13 -12.09
C THR A 122 -11.22 -9.06 -13.11
N ARG A 123 -11.08 -7.89 -13.73
CA ARG A 123 -9.90 -7.48 -14.51
C ARG A 123 -8.98 -6.55 -13.72
N VAL A 124 -9.41 -6.10 -12.54
CA VAL A 124 -8.61 -5.28 -11.65
C VAL A 124 -7.41 -6.12 -11.17
N PRO A 125 -6.18 -5.58 -11.22
CA PRO A 125 -5.01 -6.23 -10.65
C PRO A 125 -5.17 -6.53 -9.16
N VAL A 126 -4.86 -7.76 -8.76
CA VAL A 126 -4.87 -8.22 -7.38
C VAL A 126 -3.48 -8.74 -7.01
N LEU A 127 -2.90 -8.18 -5.95
CA LEU A 127 -1.75 -8.76 -5.28
C LEU A 127 -2.25 -9.54 -4.06
N TRP A 128 -1.92 -10.82 -3.99
CA TRP A 128 -2.23 -11.69 -2.86
C TRP A 128 -0.92 -12.13 -2.20
N ALA A 129 -0.72 -11.75 -0.93
CA ALA A 129 0.50 -12.03 -0.19
C ALA A 129 0.23 -12.99 0.97
N GLY A 130 1.01 -14.07 1.07
CA GLY A 130 0.97 -15.02 2.17
C GLY A 130 -0.17 -16.04 2.07
N ASP A 131 -0.84 -16.24 3.20
CA ASP A 131 -1.76 -17.35 3.44
C ASP A 131 -3.07 -17.25 2.63
N ASN A 132 -3.91 -18.28 2.75
CA ASN A 132 -5.29 -18.38 2.29
C ASN A 132 -5.50 -18.52 0.76
N ILE A 133 -4.43 -18.60 -0.03
CA ILE A 133 -4.52 -18.83 -1.49
C ILE A 133 -5.22 -20.16 -1.84
N TRP A 134 -5.15 -21.15 -0.93
CA TRP A 134 -5.85 -22.43 -1.09
C TRP A 134 -7.37 -22.27 -1.13
N GLN A 135 -7.93 -21.28 -0.43
CA GLN A 135 -9.36 -21.00 -0.46
C GLN A 135 -9.78 -20.47 -1.83
N LEU A 136 -8.97 -19.59 -2.45
CA LEU A 136 -9.18 -19.13 -3.82
C LEU A 136 -9.06 -20.27 -4.83
N ALA A 137 -8.05 -21.13 -4.67
CA ALA A 137 -7.88 -22.29 -5.53
C ALA A 137 -9.05 -23.28 -5.41
N ALA A 138 -9.53 -23.54 -4.20
CA ALA A 138 -10.68 -24.40 -3.95
C ALA A 138 -12.01 -23.81 -4.44
N ARG A 139 -12.09 -22.48 -4.61
CA ARG A 139 -13.30 -21.80 -5.09
C ARG A 139 -13.65 -22.17 -6.54
N THR A 140 -12.70 -22.67 -7.32
CA THR A 140 -12.95 -23.15 -8.69
C THR A 140 -12.13 -24.39 -9.03
N ALA A 141 -12.79 -25.43 -9.56
CA ALA A 141 -12.14 -26.67 -10.00
C ALA A 141 -11.09 -26.45 -11.12
N GLY A 142 -11.14 -25.31 -11.82
CA GLY A 142 -10.26 -24.96 -12.92
C GLY A 142 -9.08 -24.04 -12.56
N PHE A 143 -8.79 -23.81 -11.26
CA PHE A 143 -7.79 -22.80 -10.86
C PHE A 143 -6.43 -23.00 -11.55
N ALA A 144 -5.84 -24.20 -11.43
CA ALA A 144 -4.54 -24.49 -12.02
C ALA A 144 -4.56 -24.41 -13.56
N HIS A 145 -5.65 -24.84 -14.20
CA HIS A 145 -5.80 -24.73 -15.65
C HIS A 145 -5.88 -23.27 -16.11
N ARG A 146 -6.59 -22.43 -15.34
CA ARG A 146 -6.79 -21.01 -15.63
C ARG A 146 -5.52 -20.19 -15.42
N TYR A 147 -4.88 -20.34 -14.26
CA TYR A 147 -3.75 -19.51 -13.86
C TYR A 147 -2.39 -20.12 -14.21
N GLY A 148 -2.31 -21.42 -14.52
CA GLY A 148 -1.05 -22.08 -14.86
C GLY A 148 -0.13 -22.33 -13.65
N TYR A 149 -0.66 -22.20 -12.44
CA TYR A 149 0.02 -22.56 -11.20
C TYR A 149 -1.00 -22.96 -10.13
N THR A 150 -0.53 -23.59 -9.06
CA THR A 150 -1.32 -23.86 -7.86
C THR A 150 -0.43 -23.92 -6.62
N TRP A 151 -1.04 -23.70 -5.46
CA TRP A 151 -0.35 -23.82 -4.18
C TRP A 151 0.03 -25.28 -3.91
N LYS A 152 1.16 -25.48 -3.24
CA LYS A 152 1.68 -26.82 -2.94
C LYS A 152 1.68 -27.13 -1.45
N ARG A 153 2.36 -26.31 -0.64
CA ARG A 153 2.41 -26.44 0.82
C ARG A 153 2.96 -25.17 1.47
N LEU A 154 2.63 -24.96 2.73
CA LEU A 154 3.37 -24.02 3.57
C LEU A 154 4.71 -24.66 3.96
N ASP A 155 5.81 -24.09 3.47
CA ASP A 155 7.16 -24.59 3.68
C ASP A 155 7.89 -23.77 4.76
N PHE A 156 8.30 -24.44 5.83
CA PHE A 156 9.06 -23.86 6.94
C PHE A 156 10.58 -24.13 6.84
N ALA A 157 11.03 -24.80 5.79
CA ALA A 157 12.47 -25.02 5.58
C ALA A 157 13.22 -23.68 5.45
N PRO A 158 14.48 -23.60 5.92
CA PRO A 158 15.26 -22.37 5.82
C PRO A 158 15.40 -21.86 4.38
N VAL A 159 15.21 -20.56 4.21
CA VAL A 159 15.43 -19.83 2.96
C VAL A 159 16.53 -18.80 3.21
N ALA A 160 17.63 -18.91 2.47
CA ALA A 160 18.80 -18.07 2.62
C ALA A 160 18.58 -16.65 2.06
N HIS A 161 17.94 -16.56 0.89
CA HIS A 161 17.63 -15.30 0.23
C HIS A 161 16.52 -15.49 -0.80
N VAL A 162 15.98 -14.37 -1.29
CA VAL A 162 15.06 -14.32 -2.43
C VAL A 162 15.79 -13.69 -3.61
N VAL A 163 15.74 -14.33 -4.77
CA VAL A 163 16.21 -13.72 -6.02
C VAL A 163 15.03 -13.08 -6.74
N TYR A 164 15.13 -11.78 -6.98
CA TYR A 164 14.13 -10.99 -7.72
C TYR A 164 14.82 -10.15 -8.79
N ARG A 165 14.39 -10.31 -10.05
CA ARG A 165 15.00 -9.64 -11.23
C ARG A 165 16.54 -9.72 -11.26
N GLY A 166 17.09 -10.88 -10.91
CA GLY A 166 18.54 -11.13 -10.87
C GLY A 166 19.27 -10.61 -9.63
N THR A 167 18.58 -9.91 -8.71
CA THR A 167 19.15 -9.40 -7.47
C THR A 167 18.84 -10.36 -6.32
N ALA A 168 19.87 -10.77 -5.58
CA ALA A 168 19.70 -11.51 -4.32
C ALA A 168 19.35 -10.53 -3.19
N LEU A 169 18.19 -10.74 -2.57
CA LEU A 169 17.64 -9.96 -1.46
C LEU A 169 17.63 -10.83 -0.21
N THR A 170 18.10 -10.27 0.91
CA THR A 170 18.22 -11.02 2.16
C THR A 170 16.84 -11.43 2.68
N ARG A 171 16.82 -12.56 3.39
CA ARG A 171 15.72 -12.94 4.28
C ARG A 171 16.35 -13.24 5.64
N ASP A 172 15.93 -12.52 6.67
CA ASP A 172 16.49 -12.72 8.00
C ASP A 172 16.23 -14.16 8.48
N PRO A 173 17.27 -14.93 8.86
CA PRO A 173 17.12 -16.30 9.33
C PRO A 173 16.36 -16.40 10.67
N ALA A 174 16.23 -15.31 11.42
CA ALA A 174 15.43 -15.24 12.63
C ALA A 174 13.91 -15.16 12.34
N ASN A 175 13.50 -14.97 11.08
CA ASN A 175 12.09 -15.00 10.70
C ASN A 175 11.54 -16.44 10.71
N PRO A 176 10.65 -16.79 11.66
CA PRO A 176 10.14 -18.15 11.79
C PRO A 176 8.98 -18.46 10.83
N ALA A 177 8.48 -17.46 10.08
CA ALA A 177 7.36 -17.64 9.18
C ALA A 177 7.72 -18.57 8.02
N GLY A 178 6.78 -19.43 7.64
CA GLY A 178 6.89 -20.23 6.41
C GLY A 178 6.72 -19.36 5.16
N ILE A 179 7.07 -19.94 4.01
CA ILE A 179 6.72 -19.41 2.70
C ILE A 179 5.81 -20.43 2.02
N MET A 180 4.71 -19.95 1.47
CA MET A 180 3.89 -20.77 0.61
C MET A 180 4.63 -21.12 -0.68
N ASP A 181 4.97 -22.41 -0.81
CA ASP A 181 5.54 -23.01 -2.01
C ASP A 181 4.44 -23.22 -3.07
N GLU A 182 4.76 -22.89 -4.32
CA GLU A 182 3.87 -22.95 -5.47
C GLU A 182 4.41 -23.92 -6.53
N LEU A 183 3.49 -24.56 -7.24
CA LEU A 183 3.79 -25.38 -8.41
C LEU A 183 3.29 -24.67 -9.67
N VAL A 184 4.22 -24.22 -10.51
CA VAL A 184 3.91 -23.76 -11.87
C VAL A 184 3.64 -24.97 -12.75
N THR A 185 2.43 -25.05 -13.31
CA THR A 185 1.95 -26.16 -14.15
C THR A 185 1.93 -25.81 -15.63
N ASP A 186 1.84 -24.52 -15.96
CA ASP A 186 1.82 -24.02 -17.34
C ASP A 186 2.58 -22.69 -17.44
N PRO A 187 3.89 -22.73 -17.81
CA PRO A 187 4.71 -21.54 -17.97
C PRO A 187 4.25 -20.56 -19.06
N ALA A 188 3.35 -20.97 -19.96
CA ALA A 188 2.77 -20.06 -20.95
C ALA A 188 1.70 -19.14 -20.34
N LYS A 189 1.19 -19.48 -19.13
CA LYS A 189 0.20 -18.68 -18.40
C LYS A 189 0.77 -18.03 -17.14
N ALA A 190 1.68 -18.73 -16.45
CA ALA A 190 2.25 -18.28 -15.18
C ALA A 190 3.72 -17.87 -15.35
N THR A 191 4.04 -16.64 -14.97
CA THR A 191 5.41 -16.13 -14.94
C THR A 191 5.92 -16.11 -13.51
N VAL A 192 7.04 -16.77 -13.24
CA VAL A 192 7.75 -16.65 -11.96
C VAL A 192 8.48 -15.30 -11.93
N LEU A 193 8.15 -14.47 -10.95
CA LEU A 193 8.70 -13.12 -10.78
C LEU A 193 9.90 -13.10 -9.83
N GLY A 194 9.93 -14.02 -8.87
CA GLY A 194 11.04 -14.21 -7.94
C GLY A 194 11.09 -15.64 -7.42
N ALA A 195 12.26 -16.04 -6.95
CA ALA A 195 12.52 -17.39 -6.44
C ALA A 195 13.12 -17.33 -5.03
N ALA A 196 12.61 -18.17 -4.14
CA ALA A 196 13.22 -18.42 -2.83
C ALA A 196 14.37 -19.42 -3.02
N VAL A 197 15.52 -19.12 -2.41
CA VAL A 197 16.73 -19.94 -2.52
C VAL A 197 17.09 -20.50 -1.15
N ARG A 198 17.19 -21.81 -1.04
CA ARG A 198 17.59 -22.51 0.19
C ARG A 198 19.11 -22.49 0.37
N PRO A 199 19.62 -22.76 1.59
CA PRO A 199 21.06 -22.86 1.84
C PRO A 199 21.78 -23.92 0.98
N ASP A 200 21.08 -24.97 0.57
CA ASP A 200 21.60 -26.03 -0.32
C ASP A 200 21.58 -25.64 -1.81
N GLY A 201 21.11 -24.44 -2.15
CA GLY A 201 20.98 -23.93 -3.51
C GLY A 201 19.71 -24.37 -4.24
N SER A 202 18.87 -25.24 -3.65
CA SER A 202 17.57 -25.57 -4.23
C SER A 202 16.65 -24.35 -4.20
N THR A 203 15.74 -24.27 -5.18
CA THR A 203 14.86 -23.11 -5.34
C THR A 203 13.40 -23.51 -5.48
N PHE A 204 12.52 -22.56 -5.20
CA PHE A 204 11.09 -22.66 -5.50
C PHE A 204 10.50 -21.26 -5.78
N PRO A 205 9.35 -21.16 -6.48
CA PRO A 205 8.74 -19.86 -6.76
C PRO A 205 8.40 -19.12 -5.47
N TRP A 206 8.84 -17.86 -5.39
CA TRP A 206 8.50 -16.95 -4.30
C TRP A 206 7.36 -16.01 -4.67
N ALA A 207 7.34 -15.57 -5.93
CA ALA A 207 6.27 -14.78 -6.49
C ALA A 207 5.93 -15.24 -7.90
N VAL A 208 4.64 -15.26 -8.23
CA VAL A 208 4.11 -15.72 -9.53
C VAL A 208 3.04 -14.72 -10.00
N ARG A 209 3.02 -14.43 -11.31
CA ARG A 209 1.96 -13.61 -11.92
C ARG A 209 1.27 -14.38 -13.04
N SER A 210 -0.05 -14.32 -13.03
CA SER A 210 -0.90 -14.88 -14.08
C SER A 210 -2.24 -14.15 -14.16
N GLY A 211 -2.57 -13.68 -15.35
CA GLY A 211 -3.77 -12.85 -15.57
C GLY A 211 -3.80 -11.63 -14.66
N ASN A 212 -4.89 -11.47 -13.90
CA ASN A 212 -5.08 -10.39 -12.95
C ASN A 212 -4.40 -10.62 -11.59
N LEU A 213 -3.82 -11.79 -11.33
CA LEU A 213 -3.33 -12.18 -10.01
C LEU A 213 -1.80 -12.19 -9.97
N THR A 214 -1.24 -11.43 -9.03
CA THR A 214 0.15 -11.54 -8.59
C THR A 214 0.15 -12.15 -7.20
N TYR A 215 0.73 -13.34 -7.06
CA TYR A 215 0.85 -14.04 -5.80
C TYR A 215 2.28 -13.91 -5.26
N VAL A 216 2.41 -13.69 -3.95
CA VAL A 216 3.66 -13.71 -3.19
C VAL A 216 3.48 -14.68 -2.03
N GLY A 217 4.36 -15.67 -1.89
CA GLY A 217 4.20 -16.76 -0.91
C GLY A 217 4.34 -16.36 0.56
N GLU A 218 4.58 -15.09 0.87
CA GLU A 218 4.68 -14.58 2.24
C GLU A 218 4.25 -13.12 2.31
N VAL A 219 4.16 -12.58 3.53
CA VAL A 219 4.02 -11.14 3.80
C VAL A 219 5.39 -10.59 4.24
N PRO A 220 6.22 -10.07 3.32
CA PRO A 220 7.61 -9.71 3.60
C PRO A 220 7.72 -8.31 4.23
N LEU A 221 7.05 -8.09 5.36
CA LEU A 221 7.03 -6.80 6.05
C LEU A 221 7.68 -6.87 7.45
N SER A 222 7.88 -8.08 7.99
CA SER A 222 8.61 -8.32 9.24
C SER A 222 10.05 -8.80 9.01
N TYR A 223 10.90 -8.63 10.02
CA TYR A 223 12.32 -9.05 10.04
C TYR A 223 13.11 -8.54 8.83
N ARG A 224 13.14 -7.20 8.68
CA ARG A 224 13.73 -6.53 7.52
C ARG A 224 15.15 -6.06 7.80
N SER A 225 15.97 -6.11 6.75
CA SER A 225 17.31 -5.53 6.65
C SER A 225 17.36 -4.51 5.51
N PRO A 226 18.42 -3.70 5.38
CA PRO A 226 18.57 -2.76 4.26
C PRO A 226 18.53 -3.38 2.85
N THR A 227 18.83 -4.68 2.72
CA THR A 227 18.85 -5.42 1.43
C THR A 227 17.75 -6.49 1.36
N ASP A 228 16.69 -6.33 2.15
CA ASP A 228 15.65 -7.33 2.33
C ASP A 228 14.65 -7.46 1.17
N ARG A 229 14.03 -8.64 1.07
CA ARG A 229 13.01 -8.99 0.07
C ARG A 229 11.76 -8.09 0.08
N SER A 230 11.54 -7.31 1.14
CA SER A 230 10.54 -6.22 1.17
C SER A 230 10.72 -5.19 0.05
N LEU A 231 11.93 -5.02 -0.48
CA LEU A 231 12.18 -4.19 -1.65
C LEU A 231 11.53 -4.74 -2.92
N ALA A 232 11.61 -6.06 -3.15
CA ALA A 232 10.90 -6.72 -4.25
C ALA A 232 9.39 -6.61 -4.06
N PHE A 233 8.90 -6.77 -2.83
CA PHE A 233 7.48 -6.62 -2.53
C PHE A 233 6.97 -5.21 -2.85
N ALA A 234 7.71 -4.17 -2.48
CA ALA A 234 7.38 -2.79 -2.81
C ALA A 234 7.29 -2.56 -4.34
N ASP A 235 8.22 -3.15 -5.11
CA ASP A 235 8.18 -3.11 -6.59
C ASP A 235 6.93 -3.82 -7.14
N LEU A 236 6.59 -5.00 -6.62
CA LEU A 236 5.39 -5.74 -7.04
C LEU A 236 4.09 -5.00 -6.75
N ILE A 237 4.01 -4.28 -5.63
CA ILE A 237 2.86 -3.44 -5.30
C ILE A 237 2.75 -2.25 -6.24
N PHE A 238 3.88 -1.67 -6.66
CA PHE A 238 3.88 -0.57 -7.61
C PHE A 238 3.22 -0.98 -8.94
N ASP A 239 3.54 -2.17 -9.46
CA ASP A 239 2.93 -2.73 -10.67
C ASP A 239 1.40 -2.84 -10.57
N VAL A 240 0.88 -3.16 -9.38
CA VAL A 240 -0.56 -3.39 -9.16
C VAL A 240 -1.33 -2.07 -9.03
N LEU A 241 -0.68 -1.02 -8.53
CA LEU A 241 -1.37 0.22 -8.13
C LEU A 241 -1.09 1.42 -9.03
N ALA A 242 -0.03 1.32 -9.80
CA ALA A 242 0.37 2.31 -10.77
C ALA A 242 0.86 1.66 -12.08
N PRO A 243 0.08 0.74 -12.70
CA PRO A 243 0.51 0.00 -13.88
C PRO A 243 0.89 0.91 -15.07
N ASP A 244 0.25 2.08 -15.18
CA ASP A 244 0.51 3.05 -16.26
C ASP A 244 1.62 4.07 -15.92
N ARG A 245 2.20 4.00 -14.71
CA ARG A 245 3.21 4.97 -14.28
C ARG A 245 4.58 4.52 -14.76
N ALA A 246 5.18 5.29 -15.67
CA ALA A 246 6.56 5.05 -16.10
C ALA A 246 7.50 4.92 -14.89
N ALA A 247 8.33 3.88 -14.88
CA ALA A 247 9.30 3.65 -13.82
C ALA A 247 10.22 4.87 -13.65
N ARG A 248 10.33 5.35 -12.41
CA ARG A 248 11.23 6.46 -12.05
C ARG A 248 12.16 5.97 -10.96
N HIS A 249 13.45 5.95 -11.26
CA HIS A 249 14.50 5.60 -10.31
C HIS A 249 14.95 6.89 -9.63
N ALA A 250 14.18 7.34 -8.64
CA ALA A 250 14.52 8.50 -7.83
C ALA A 250 15.03 8.04 -6.47
N ALA A 251 16.23 8.49 -6.08
CA ALA A 251 16.68 8.36 -4.70
C ALA A 251 15.92 9.37 -3.84
N LEU A 252 15.23 8.90 -2.81
CA LEU A 252 14.62 9.75 -1.79
C LEU A 252 15.46 9.65 -0.52
N LEU A 253 16.07 10.77 -0.12
CA LEU A 253 16.68 10.89 1.20
C LEU A 253 15.63 11.45 2.16
N SER A 254 15.29 10.65 3.18
CA SER A 254 14.51 11.11 4.32
C SER A 254 15.40 11.10 5.56
N GLN A 255 15.57 12.27 6.18
CA GLN A 255 16.27 12.39 7.47
C GLN A 255 15.22 12.44 8.57
N HIS A 256 15.24 11.44 9.43
CA HIS A 256 14.44 11.39 10.65
C HIS A 256 15.34 11.78 11.84
N ASP A 257 14.73 12.32 12.90
CA ASP A 257 15.42 12.75 14.14
C ASP A 257 16.41 13.91 14.00
N VAL A 258 16.04 14.94 13.23
CA VAL A 258 16.76 16.22 13.22
C VAL A 258 16.33 17.05 14.44
N GLY A 259 17.13 16.97 15.51
CA GLY A 259 17.00 17.81 16.71
C GLY A 259 17.53 19.24 16.51
N GLN A 260 17.30 20.11 17.48
CA GLN A 260 17.82 21.49 17.47
C GLN A 260 19.35 21.56 17.50
N ASP A 261 19.99 20.49 17.95
CA ASP A 261 21.43 20.27 18.08
C ASP A 261 22.06 19.54 16.88
N ALA A 262 21.28 19.21 15.85
CA ALA A 262 21.78 18.55 14.66
C ALA A 262 22.79 19.44 13.91
N ASP A 263 23.97 18.91 13.61
CA ASP A 263 25.03 19.63 12.88
C ASP A 263 24.60 19.94 11.42
N PRO A 264 24.39 21.22 11.05
CA PRO A 264 23.97 21.61 9.72
C PRO A 264 25.01 21.29 8.62
N ALA A 265 26.29 21.14 8.97
CA ALA A 265 27.33 20.74 8.01
C ALA A 265 27.18 19.26 7.64
N ARG A 266 26.91 18.40 8.63
CA ARG A 266 26.68 16.98 8.43
C ARG A 266 25.41 16.70 7.62
N LEU A 267 24.32 17.44 7.88
CA LEU A 267 23.09 17.33 7.09
C LEU A 267 23.35 17.68 5.61
N ARG A 268 24.11 18.76 5.34
CA ARG A 268 24.47 19.18 3.99
C ARG A 268 25.40 18.20 3.27
N ALA A 269 26.33 17.57 3.99
CA ALA A 269 27.22 16.57 3.42
C ALA A 269 26.43 15.36 2.88
N VAL A 270 25.49 14.83 3.67
CA VAL A 270 24.63 13.71 3.24
C VAL A 270 23.78 14.08 2.01
N VAL A 271 23.21 15.28 1.98
CA VAL A 271 22.47 15.77 0.80
C VAL A 271 23.40 15.92 -0.42
N SER A 272 24.65 16.33 -0.21
CA SER A 272 25.63 16.52 -1.29
C SER A 272 26.09 15.21 -1.92
N GLU A 273 26.02 14.08 -1.21
CA GLU A 273 26.30 12.75 -1.79
C GLU A 273 25.25 12.32 -2.84
N LEU A 274 24.04 12.90 -2.80
CA LEU A 274 22.97 12.61 -3.78
C LEU A 274 23.06 13.46 -5.05
N TYR A 275 23.84 14.55 -5.04
CA TYR A 275 24.05 15.38 -6.22
C TYR A 275 25.46 15.15 -6.75
N PRO A 276 25.66 14.66 -7.99
CA PRO A 276 26.98 14.68 -8.60
C PRO A 276 27.42 16.15 -8.73
N VAL A 277 28.35 16.58 -7.87
CA VAL A 277 29.03 17.87 -8.03
C VAL A 277 29.83 17.77 -9.34
N PRO A 278 29.54 18.60 -10.36
CA PRO A 278 30.37 18.62 -11.56
C PRO A 278 31.81 18.95 -11.16
N PRO A 279 32.83 18.28 -11.72
CA PRO A 279 34.21 18.62 -11.41
C PRO A 279 34.47 20.09 -11.74
N PRO A 280 35.24 20.81 -10.91
CA PRO A 280 35.50 22.23 -11.13
C PRO A 280 36.09 22.45 -12.54
N ALA A 281 35.55 23.44 -13.24
CA ALA A 281 36.01 23.79 -14.58
C ALA A 281 37.52 24.06 -14.53
N ARG A 282 38.28 23.32 -15.36
CA ARG A 282 39.73 23.53 -15.48
C ARG A 282 39.95 25.00 -15.89
N PRO A 283 40.92 25.70 -15.26
CA PRO A 283 41.24 27.06 -15.67
C PRO A 283 41.63 27.03 -17.15
N ARG A 284 40.98 27.91 -17.93
CA ARG A 284 41.35 28.13 -19.33
C ARG A 284 42.81 28.60 -19.33
N ARG A 285 43.67 27.81 -19.97
CA ARG A 285 45.02 28.24 -20.35
C ARG A 285 44.95 29.23 -21.50
#